data_AF-A0A9R0WF47-F1
#
_entry.id   AF-A0A9R0WF47-F1
#
_cell.length_a   1.000
_cell.length_b   1.000
_cell.length_c   1.000
_cell.angle_alpha   90.00
_cell.angle_beta   90.00
_cell.angle_gamma   90.00
#
_symmetry.space_group_name_H-M   'P 1'
#
loop_
_entity.id
_entity.type
_entity.pdbx_description
1 polymer ?
#
loop_
_entity_poly.entity_id
_entity_poly.type
_entity_poly.pdbx_seq_one_letter_code
_entity_poly.pdbx_strand_id
1 'polypeptide(L)'
;MFAGAEASPFDNYVKKKKLEPLETYVPAVLLTQDQFRDLEKSLEFEKPRFDESRSLLRSGPASSLRINIRAVAQYASTNGQGKTASDAVDECLRALEDLDSLLLKASRKDSSASVEVMRSKIAVALGALDNLLQTVPSAVMDKGKAIADAYRSPSDGYYEEGNGAELDPSLKQLQDIL
;
A
#
# COMPACT_ATOMS: atom_id res chain seq x y z
N MET A 1 -15.40 49.45 4.39
CA MET A 1 -14.10 49.05 4.98
C MET A 1 -14.07 47.53 4.98
N PHE A 2 -13.30 46.90 4.09
CA PHE A 2 -13.07 45.46 4.11
C PHE A 2 -11.72 45.20 4.79
N ALA A 3 -11.76 44.46 5.90
CA ALA A 3 -10.56 44.00 6.58
C ALA A 3 -9.89 42.91 5.73
N GLY A 4 -8.66 43.17 5.29
CA GLY A 4 -7.81 42.14 4.69
C GLY A 4 -7.32 41.20 5.79
N ALA A 5 -7.53 39.90 5.61
CA ALA A 5 -6.92 38.89 6.46
C ALA A 5 -5.40 38.96 6.31
N GLU A 6 -4.71 39.28 7.41
CA GLU A 6 -3.25 39.30 7.47
C GLU A 6 -2.69 37.90 7.21
N ALA A 7 -1.83 37.78 6.19
CA ALA A 7 -1.07 36.56 5.96
C ALA A 7 -0.16 36.30 7.17
N SER A 8 -0.18 35.07 7.69
CA SER A 8 0.59 34.68 8.87
C SER A 8 2.10 34.85 8.59
N PRO A 9 2.87 35.53 9.47
CA PRO A 9 4.31 35.75 9.30
C PRO A 9 5.15 34.47 9.36
N PHE A 10 4.53 33.32 9.62
CA PHE A 10 5.16 31.99 9.60
C PHE A 10 5.08 31.27 8.26
N ASP A 11 4.36 31.82 7.26
CA ASP A 11 4.26 31.19 5.92
C ASP A 11 5.62 31.02 5.23
N ASN A 12 6.60 31.85 5.59
CA ASN A 12 7.97 31.80 5.04
C ASN A 12 8.93 30.86 5.81
N TYR A 13 8.54 30.36 6.99
CA TYR A 13 9.45 29.59 7.87
C TYR A 13 9.27 28.07 7.78
N VAL A 14 8.24 27.59 7.08
CA VAL A 14 8.12 26.18 6.73
C VAL A 14 8.62 26.02 5.30
N LYS A 15 9.93 25.75 5.12
CA LYS A 15 10.41 25.20 3.85
C LYS A 15 9.67 23.87 3.63
N LYS A 16 8.59 23.89 2.86
CA LYS A 16 7.87 22.68 2.47
C LYS A 16 8.90 21.76 1.82
N LYS A 17 9.19 20.62 2.45
CA LYS A 17 10.03 19.58 1.85
C LYS A 17 9.44 19.28 0.48
N LYS A 18 10.23 19.49 -0.58
CA LYS A 18 9.79 19.18 -1.94
C LYS A 18 9.48 17.68 -1.98
N LEU A 19 8.34 17.31 -2.56
CA LEU A 19 8.02 15.90 -2.79
C LEU A 19 9.07 15.27 -3.71
N GLU A 20 9.33 13.98 -3.48
CA GLU A 20 10.09 13.18 -4.44
C GLU A 20 9.30 13.05 -5.74
N PRO A 21 9.93 12.74 -6.89
CA PRO A 21 9.23 12.52 -8.14
C PRO A 21 8.09 11.51 -8.01
N LEU A 22 7.00 11.70 -8.76
CA LEU A 22 5.80 10.86 -8.70
C LEU A 22 6.10 9.37 -8.91
N GLU A 23 7.11 9.08 -9.73
CA GLU A 23 7.68 7.75 -9.99
C GLU A 23 8.11 7.00 -8.72
N THR A 24 8.40 7.72 -7.63
CA THR A 24 8.80 7.13 -6.34
C THR A 24 7.60 6.51 -5.61
N TYR A 25 6.41 7.07 -5.79
CA TYR A 25 5.24 6.72 -5.00
C TYR A 25 4.34 5.70 -5.69
N VAL A 26 4.24 5.78 -7.03
CA VAL A 26 3.35 4.93 -7.82
C VAL A 26 3.63 3.42 -7.65
N PRO A 27 4.87 2.93 -7.70
CA PRO A 27 5.15 1.50 -7.47
C PRO A 27 4.67 1.02 -6.11
N ALA A 28 4.84 1.82 -5.05
CA ALA A 28 4.43 1.45 -3.71
C ALA A 28 2.90 1.35 -3.58
N VAL A 29 2.15 2.21 -4.29
CA VAL A 29 0.68 2.13 -4.33
C VAL A 29 0.24 0.87 -5.07
N LEU A 30 0.84 0.55 -6.22
CA LEU A 30 0.54 -0.67 -6.99
C LEU A 30 0.84 -1.94 -6.18
N LEU A 31 2.00 -2.00 -5.53
CA LEU A 31 2.36 -3.12 -4.64
C LEU A 31 1.39 -3.28 -3.47
N THR A 32 0.82 -2.17 -2.99
CA THR A 32 -0.20 -2.23 -1.94
C THR A 32 -1.53 -2.80 -2.47
N GLN A 33 -1.92 -2.49 -3.72
CA GLN A 33 -3.10 -3.12 -4.33
C GLN A 33 -2.92 -4.64 -4.41
N ASP A 34 -1.74 -5.11 -4.80
CA ASP A 34 -1.44 -6.54 -4.83
C ASP A 34 -1.51 -7.17 -3.44
N GLN A 35 -0.91 -6.51 -2.45
CA GLN A 35 -0.98 -6.95 -1.05
C GLN A 35 -2.42 -7.06 -0.54
N PHE A 36 -3.31 -6.14 -0.95
CA PHE A 36 -4.73 -6.19 -0.59
C PHE A 36 -5.50 -7.31 -1.31
N ARG A 37 -5.14 -7.62 -2.57
CA ARG A 37 -5.69 -8.78 -3.28
C ARG A 37 -5.28 -10.09 -2.62
N ASP A 38 -4.04 -10.19 -2.16
CA ASP A 38 -3.57 -11.37 -1.43
C ASP A 38 -4.20 -11.48 -0.04
N LEU A 39 -4.44 -10.34 0.63
CA LEU A 39 -5.24 -10.30 1.85
C LEU A 39 -6.67 -10.78 1.60
N GLU A 40 -7.32 -10.36 0.51
CA GLU A 40 -8.67 -10.83 0.17
C GLU A 40 -8.71 -12.35 0.02
N LYS A 41 -7.77 -12.95 -0.72
CA LYS A 41 -7.64 -14.41 -0.86
C LYS A 41 -7.45 -15.10 0.50
N SER A 42 -6.69 -14.48 1.41
CA SER A 42 -6.49 -15.04 2.76
C SER A 42 -7.78 -15.16 3.59
N LEU A 43 -8.82 -14.40 3.24
CA LEU A 43 -10.12 -14.46 3.90
C LEU A 43 -11.01 -15.60 3.36
N GLU A 44 -10.62 -16.25 2.26
CA GLU A 44 -11.39 -17.34 1.65
C GLU A 44 -11.09 -18.72 2.28
N PHE A 45 -10.07 -18.81 3.13
CA PHE A 45 -9.78 -20.04 3.86
C PHE A 45 -10.91 -20.41 4.82
N GLU A 46 -11.14 -21.71 5.01
CA GLU A 46 -12.20 -22.24 5.90
C GLU A 46 -12.06 -21.70 7.35
N LYS A 47 -10.82 -21.45 7.78
CA LYS A 47 -10.50 -20.75 9.03
C LYS A 47 -9.52 -19.60 8.76
N PRO A 48 -10.03 -18.39 8.48
CA PRO A 48 -9.16 -17.24 8.23
C PRO A 48 -8.34 -16.89 9.47
N ARG A 49 -7.04 -16.59 9.26
CA ARG A 49 -6.14 -16.10 10.31
C ARG A 49 -6.22 -14.57 10.38
N PHE A 50 -7.25 -14.08 11.07
CA PHE A 50 -7.57 -12.64 11.10
C PHE A 50 -6.46 -11.75 11.69
N ASP A 51 -5.66 -12.28 12.60
CA ASP A 51 -4.46 -11.63 13.16
C ASP A 51 -3.36 -11.45 12.10
N GLU A 52 -3.12 -12.47 11.27
CA GLU A 52 -2.19 -12.38 10.14
C GLU A 52 -2.71 -11.43 9.06
N SER A 53 -3.99 -11.54 8.67
CA SER A 53 -4.61 -10.58 7.73
C SER A 53 -4.51 -9.14 8.25
N ARG A 54 -4.65 -8.94 9.56
CA ARG A 54 -4.47 -7.63 10.21
C ARG A 54 -3.01 -7.15 10.22
N SER A 55 -2.06 -8.07 10.33
CA SER A 55 -0.63 -7.79 10.22
C SER A 55 -0.25 -7.34 8.80
N LEU A 56 -0.86 -7.95 7.77
CA LEU A 56 -0.67 -7.55 6.38
C LEU A 56 -1.08 -6.08 6.13
N LEU A 57 -2.12 -5.57 6.79
CA LEU A 57 -2.49 -4.14 6.67
C LEU A 57 -1.46 -3.16 7.27
N ARG A 58 -0.49 -3.63 8.06
CA ARG A 58 0.49 -2.81 8.78
C ARG A 58 1.93 -3.01 8.36
N SER A 59 2.18 -3.93 7.45
CA SER A 59 3.51 -4.36 7.04
C SER A 59 3.69 -4.22 5.53
N GLY A 60 4.93 -4.38 5.06
CA GLY A 60 5.23 -4.32 3.63
C GLY A 60 4.83 -2.97 3.00
N PRO A 61 4.39 -2.98 1.73
CA PRO A 61 3.92 -1.77 1.02
C PRO A 61 2.84 -0.97 1.79
N ALA A 62 1.87 -1.66 2.39
CA ALA A 62 0.76 -1.05 3.14
C ALA A 62 1.23 -0.15 4.31
N SER A 63 2.37 -0.46 4.93
CA SER A 63 2.92 0.33 6.04
C SER A 63 3.19 1.80 5.68
N SER A 64 3.49 2.05 4.41
CA SER A 64 3.83 3.37 3.87
C SER A 64 2.70 3.99 3.04
N LEU A 65 1.59 3.27 2.85
CA LEU A 65 0.52 3.63 1.92
C LEU A 65 0.00 5.05 2.14
N ARG A 66 -0.30 5.42 3.40
CA ARG A 66 -0.85 6.74 3.73
C ARG A 66 0.02 7.89 3.23
N ILE A 67 1.34 7.74 3.28
CA ILE A 67 2.28 8.76 2.81
C ILE A 67 2.28 8.76 1.27
N ASN A 68 2.35 7.58 0.65
CA ASN A 68 2.40 7.44 -0.80
C ASN A 68 1.13 7.98 -1.48
N ILE A 69 -0.06 7.61 -1.03
CA ILE A 69 -1.32 8.05 -1.64
C ILE A 69 -1.55 9.56 -1.48
N ARG A 70 -1.11 10.15 -0.37
CA ARG A 70 -1.17 11.60 -0.17
C ARG A 70 -0.21 12.35 -1.09
N ALA A 71 0.97 11.80 -1.32
CA ALA A 71 1.91 12.36 -2.29
C ALA A 71 1.32 12.32 -3.71
N VAL A 72 0.75 11.19 -4.13
CA VAL A 72 0.05 11.07 -5.43
C VAL A 72 -1.10 12.08 -5.53
N ALA A 73 -1.93 12.22 -4.49
CA ALA A 73 -3.02 13.19 -4.49
C ALA A 73 -2.55 14.64 -4.55
N GLN A 74 -1.40 14.96 -3.95
CA GLN A 74 -0.79 16.28 -4.03
C GLN A 74 -0.33 16.61 -5.46
N TYR A 75 0.19 15.62 -6.19
CA TYR A 75 0.50 15.76 -7.62
C TYR A 75 -0.76 15.90 -8.48
N ALA A 76 -1.80 15.10 -8.22
CA ALA A 76 -3.08 15.24 -8.89
C ALA A 76 -3.70 16.64 -8.71
N SER A 77 -3.51 17.24 -7.52
CA SER A 77 -3.98 18.58 -7.21
C SER A 77 -3.31 19.67 -8.07
N THR A 78 -2.03 19.51 -8.42
CA THR A 78 -1.36 20.47 -9.31
C THR A 78 -1.85 20.39 -10.75
N ASN A 79 -2.51 19.29 -11.12
CA ASN A 79 -3.03 19.03 -12.47
C ASN A 79 -4.55 19.22 -12.56
N GLY A 80 -5.18 19.86 -11.56
CA GLY A 80 -6.63 20.14 -11.54
C GLY A 80 -7.51 18.97 -11.12
N GLN A 81 -6.93 17.84 -10.70
CA GLN A 81 -7.67 16.64 -10.26
C GLN A 81 -7.71 16.48 -8.73
N GLY A 82 -7.48 17.58 -8.00
CA GLY A 82 -7.27 17.54 -6.54
C GLY A 82 -8.46 17.00 -5.75
N LYS A 83 -9.69 17.35 -6.14
CA LYS A 83 -10.91 16.89 -5.45
C LYS A 83 -11.13 15.39 -5.62
N THR A 84 -11.01 14.88 -6.86
CA THR A 84 -11.10 13.44 -7.14
C THR A 84 -10.04 12.67 -6.36
N ALA A 85 -8.80 13.16 -6.33
CA ALA A 85 -7.71 12.50 -5.64
C ALA A 85 -7.86 12.53 -4.11
N SER A 86 -8.31 13.65 -3.53
CA SER A 86 -8.56 13.74 -2.09
C SER A 86 -9.68 12.80 -1.66
N ASP A 87 -10.76 12.73 -2.44
CA ASP A 87 -11.91 11.87 -2.14
C ASP A 87 -11.52 10.38 -2.19
N ALA A 88 -10.72 10.00 -3.19
CA ALA A 88 -10.15 8.66 -3.28
C ALA A 88 -9.24 8.32 -2.07
N VAL A 89 -8.42 9.28 -1.61
CA VAL A 89 -7.58 9.07 -0.41
C VAL A 89 -8.45 8.88 0.83
N ASP A 90 -9.46 9.72 1.04
CA ASP A 90 -10.34 9.66 2.20
C ASP A 90 -11.17 8.37 2.23
N GLU A 91 -11.72 7.97 1.07
CA GLU A 91 -12.45 6.71 0.92
C GLU A 91 -11.56 5.49 1.21
N CYS A 92 -10.34 5.48 0.67
CA CYS A 92 -9.36 4.42 0.92
C CYS A 92 -9.04 4.31 2.41
N LEU A 93 -8.64 5.41 3.06
CA LEU A 93 -8.25 5.40 4.48
C LEU A 93 -9.40 4.99 5.38
N ARG A 94 -10.62 5.47 5.11
CA ARG A 94 -11.81 5.10 5.88
C ARG A 94 -12.14 3.61 5.73
N ALA A 95 -12.05 3.07 4.53
CA ALA A 95 -12.27 1.63 4.29
C ALA A 95 -11.22 0.77 5.02
N LEU A 96 -9.97 1.21 5.09
CA LEU A 96 -8.90 0.50 5.81
C LEU A 96 -9.06 0.57 7.34
N GLU A 97 -9.52 1.70 7.88
CA GLU A 97 -9.83 1.82 9.32
C GLU A 97 -11.00 0.91 9.72
N ASP A 98 -12.06 0.87 8.90
CA ASP A 98 -13.19 -0.04 9.07
C ASP A 98 -12.74 -1.51 9.00
N LEU A 99 -11.93 -1.86 7.99
CA LEU A 99 -11.39 -3.21 7.81
C LEU A 99 -10.51 -3.62 8.99
N ASP A 100 -9.63 -2.75 9.47
CA ASP A 100 -8.78 -3.04 10.62
C ASP A 100 -9.61 -3.36 11.87
N SER A 101 -10.65 -2.56 12.10
CA SER A 101 -11.57 -2.73 13.22
C SER A 101 -12.30 -4.07 13.13
N LEU A 102 -12.74 -4.46 11.93
CA LEU A 102 -13.37 -5.76 11.68
C LEU A 102 -12.42 -6.92 11.94
N LEU A 103 -11.19 -6.86 11.43
CA LEU A 103 -10.18 -7.90 11.64
C LEU A 103 -9.78 -8.01 13.12
N LEU A 104 -9.72 -6.89 13.85
CA LEU A 104 -9.48 -6.90 15.30
C LEU A 104 -10.63 -7.58 16.06
N LYS A 105 -11.89 -7.29 15.72
CA LYS A 105 -13.05 -7.95 16.32
C LYS A 105 -13.06 -9.45 16.03
N ALA A 106 -12.82 -9.82 14.78
CA ALA A 106 -12.80 -11.21 14.34
C ALA A 106 -11.68 -12.02 15.00
N SER A 107 -10.47 -11.44 15.14
CA SER A 107 -9.37 -12.10 15.87
C SER A 107 -9.67 -12.31 17.35
N ARG A 108 -10.57 -11.51 17.94
CA ARG A 108 -11.09 -11.67 19.30
C ARG A 108 -12.31 -12.60 19.40
N LYS A 109 -12.68 -13.29 18.32
CA LYS A 109 -13.84 -14.20 18.22
C LYS A 109 -15.19 -13.51 18.45
N ASP A 110 -15.28 -12.22 18.13
CA ASP A 110 -16.54 -11.49 18.11
C ASP A 110 -17.35 -11.87 16.86
N SER A 111 -18.56 -12.40 17.07
CA SER A 111 -19.45 -12.90 16.00
C SER A 111 -20.09 -11.79 15.16
N SER A 112 -19.91 -10.51 15.51
CA SER A 112 -20.41 -9.38 14.72
C SER A 112 -19.56 -9.07 13.48
N ALA A 113 -18.36 -9.67 13.36
CA ALA A 113 -17.47 -9.45 12.24
C ALA A 113 -17.73 -10.46 11.11
N SER A 114 -18.27 -9.97 9.99
CA SER A 114 -18.52 -10.78 8.78
C SER A 114 -17.36 -10.69 7.80
N VAL A 115 -16.90 -11.84 7.29
CA VAL A 115 -15.91 -11.94 6.21
C VAL A 115 -16.39 -11.22 4.95
N GLU A 116 -17.68 -11.31 4.63
CA GLU A 116 -18.27 -10.62 3.48
C GLU A 116 -18.11 -9.09 3.60
N VAL A 117 -18.33 -8.54 4.79
CA VAL A 117 -18.14 -7.11 5.05
C VAL A 117 -16.66 -6.74 4.95
N MET A 118 -15.74 -7.58 5.44
CA MET A 118 -14.30 -7.34 5.27
C MET A 118 -13.91 -7.28 3.79
N ARG A 119 -14.37 -8.25 2.98
CA ARG A 119 -14.13 -8.27 1.53
C ARG A 119 -14.69 -7.03 0.84
N SER A 120 -15.91 -6.60 1.22
CA SER A 120 -16.48 -5.35 0.72
C SER A 120 -15.59 -4.14 1.03
N LYS A 121 -15.00 -4.06 2.23
CA LYS A 121 -14.06 -2.97 2.58
C LYS A 121 -12.76 -3.04 1.79
N ILE A 122 -12.25 -4.24 1.49
CA ILE A 122 -11.09 -4.42 0.60
C ILE A 122 -11.42 -3.92 -0.81
N ALA A 123 -12.59 -4.29 -1.35
CA ALA A 123 -13.02 -3.86 -2.67
C ALA A 123 -13.16 -2.32 -2.77
N VAL A 124 -13.72 -1.68 -1.74
CA VAL A 124 -13.79 -0.21 -1.65
C VAL A 124 -12.38 0.40 -1.63
N ALA A 125 -11.47 -0.13 -0.81
CA ALA A 125 -10.09 0.36 -0.75
C ALA A 125 -9.37 0.21 -2.10
N LEU A 126 -9.52 -0.93 -2.78
CA LEU A 126 -8.93 -1.17 -4.10
C LEU A 126 -9.49 -0.21 -5.16
N GLY A 127 -10.82 -0.03 -5.20
CA GLY A 127 -11.45 0.90 -6.13
C GLY A 127 -11.03 2.36 -5.90
N ALA A 128 -10.87 2.75 -4.64
CA ALA A 128 -10.35 4.06 -4.29
C ALA A 128 -8.88 4.24 -4.74
N LEU A 129 -8.04 3.22 -4.60
CA LEU A 129 -6.67 3.25 -5.13
C LEU A 129 -6.65 3.32 -6.67
N ASP A 130 -7.53 2.60 -7.37
CA ASP A 130 -7.67 2.68 -8.83
C ASP A 130 -8.07 4.10 -9.27
N ASN A 131 -9.05 4.70 -8.61
CA ASN A 131 -9.49 6.07 -8.88
C ASN A 131 -8.36 7.09 -8.67
N LEU A 132 -7.53 6.90 -7.65
CA LEU A 132 -6.36 7.73 -7.42
C LEU A 132 -5.32 7.54 -8.53
N LEU A 133 -5.03 6.30 -8.93
CA LEU A 133 -4.05 5.97 -9.96
C LEU A 133 -4.46 6.47 -11.35
N GLN A 134 -5.75 6.64 -11.64
CA GLN A 134 -6.23 7.29 -12.87
C GLN A 134 -5.81 8.76 -13.01
N THR A 135 -5.37 9.41 -11.92
CA THR A 135 -4.84 10.79 -11.96
C THR A 135 -3.36 10.86 -12.35
N VAL A 136 -2.68 9.71 -12.41
CA VAL A 136 -1.27 9.61 -12.74
C VAL A 136 -1.07 9.64 -14.26
N PRO A 137 -0.12 10.44 -14.79
CA PRO A 137 0.21 10.42 -16.22
C PRO A 137 0.64 9.02 -16.70
N SER A 138 0.23 8.63 -17.91
CA SER A 138 0.48 7.29 -18.46
C SER A 138 1.97 6.89 -18.44
N ALA A 139 2.87 7.79 -18.82
CA ALA A 139 4.30 7.52 -18.83
C ALA A 139 4.87 7.18 -17.42
N VAL A 140 4.29 7.76 -16.36
CA VAL A 140 4.67 7.46 -14.98
C VAL A 140 4.00 6.16 -14.52
N MET A 141 2.74 5.94 -14.92
CA MET A 141 2.01 4.70 -14.66
C MET A 141 2.74 3.48 -15.23
N ASP A 142 3.16 3.53 -16.49
CA ASP A 142 3.82 2.41 -17.17
C ASP A 142 5.16 2.06 -16.52
N LYS A 143 5.94 3.08 -16.15
CA LYS A 143 7.16 2.87 -15.36
C LYS A 143 6.86 2.30 -13.98
N GLY A 144 5.82 2.80 -13.33
CA GLY A 144 5.37 2.33 -12.02
C GLY A 144 5.02 0.85 -12.02
N LYS A 145 4.28 0.41 -13.05
CA LYS A 145 3.94 -1.00 -13.28
C LYS A 145 5.19 -1.84 -13.49
N ALA A 146 6.08 -1.43 -14.39
CA ALA A 146 7.33 -2.16 -14.64
C ALA A 146 8.16 -2.36 -13.37
N ILE A 147 8.23 -1.34 -12.49
CA ILE A 147 8.92 -1.45 -11.21
C ILE A 147 8.17 -2.40 -10.27
N ALA A 148 6.86 -2.22 -10.09
CA ALA A 148 6.06 -3.08 -9.20
C ALA A 148 6.10 -4.56 -9.64
N ASP A 149 6.00 -4.82 -10.94
CA ASP A 149 6.10 -6.16 -11.52
C ASP A 149 7.46 -6.78 -11.22
N ALA A 150 8.56 -6.02 -11.31
CA ALA A 150 9.90 -6.52 -10.99
C ALA A 150 10.07 -6.92 -9.51
N TYR A 151 9.32 -6.32 -8.58
CA TYR A 151 9.28 -6.76 -7.17
C TYR A 151 8.46 -8.05 -6.96
N ARG A 152 7.57 -8.37 -7.90
CA ARG A 152 6.67 -9.53 -7.81
C ARG A 152 7.16 -10.73 -8.60
N SER A 153 7.91 -10.51 -9.67
CA SER A 153 8.58 -11.59 -10.38
C SER A 153 9.37 -12.40 -9.35
N PRO A 154 9.09 -13.71 -9.18
CA PRO A 154 10.06 -14.55 -8.49
C PRO A 154 11.38 -14.27 -9.19
N SER A 155 12.45 -13.97 -8.44
CA SER A 155 13.73 -13.78 -9.09
C SER A 155 14.06 -15.12 -9.77
N ASP A 156 13.82 -15.20 -11.07
CA ASP A 156 14.35 -16.24 -11.92
C ASP A 156 15.87 -16.07 -11.84
N GLY A 157 16.51 -16.71 -10.86
CA GLY A 157 17.96 -16.62 -10.66
C GLY A 157 18.56 -16.83 -9.26
N TYR A 158 17.79 -17.06 -8.18
CA TYR A 158 18.40 -17.41 -6.86
C TYR A 158 17.81 -18.66 -6.20
N TYR A 159 17.18 -19.51 -7.00
CA TYR A 159 16.95 -20.91 -6.66
C TYR A 159 17.30 -21.70 -7.91
N GLU A 160 18.57 -22.06 -8.08
CA GLU A 160 18.85 -23.27 -8.85
C GLU A 160 18.19 -24.40 -8.07
N GLU A 161 16.97 -24.76 -8.48
CA GLU A 161 16.39 -26.07 -8.22
C GLU A 161 17.15 -27.09 -9.10
N GLY A 162 18.45 -27.19 -8.83
CA GLY A 162 19.42 -28.09 -9.42
C GLY A 162 19.68 -29.20 -8.43
N ASN A 163 18.87 -30.25 -8.52
CA ASN A 163 19.23 -31.64 -8.26
C ASN A 163 20.48 -31.85 -7.35
N GLY A 164 20.29 -31.90 -6.02
CA GLY A 164 21.20 -32.58 -5.09
C GLY A 164 22.70 -32.27 -5.20
N ALA A 165 23.10 -31.06 -5.58
CA ALA A 165 24.50 -30.68 -5.63
C ALA A 165 24.91 -29.88 -4.39
N GLU A 166 26.00 -30.35 -3.80
CA GLU A 166 26.72 -29.85 -2.62
C GLU A 166 26.60 -28.35 -2.30
N LEU A 167 26.23 -28.04 -1.05
CA LEU A 167 26.30 -26.70 -0.48
C LEU A 167 27.73 -26.14 -0.57
N ASP A 168 27.83 -24.86 -0.93
CA ASP A 168 29.05 -24.04 -0.92
C ASP A 168 29.86 -24.29 0.36
N PRO A 169 31.17 -24.61 0.27
CA PRO A 169 32.02 -24.87 1.43
C PRO A 169 32.00 -23.75 2.48
N SER A 170 31.70 -22.52 2.07
CA SER A 170 31.58 -21.35 2.96
C SER A 170 30.35 -21.45 3.88
N LEU A 171 29.25 -22.06 3.40
CA LEU A 171 28.03 -22.26 4.18
C LEU A 171 28.13 -23.46 5.12
N LYS A 172 28.87 -24.51 4.73
CA LYS A 172 29.17 -25.65 5.61
C LYS A 172 29.93 -25.20 6.87
N GLN A 173 30.91 -24.30 6.72
CA GLN A 173 31.68 -23.79 7.86
C GLN A 173 30.84 -23.04 8.91
N LEU A 174 29.74 -22.39 8.50
CA LEU A 174 28.85 -21.69 9.43
C LEU A 174 27.93 -22.64 10.20
N GLN A 175 27.59 -23.78 9.62
CA GLN A 175 26.77 -24.80 10.28
C GLN A 175 27.56 -25.53 11.38
N ASP A 176 28.88 -25.68 11.21
CA ASP A 176 29.75 -26.30 12.21
C ASP A 176 30.04 -25.42 13.44
N ILE A 177 29.53 -24.18 13.46
CA ILE A 177 29.73 -23.21 14.57
C ILE A 177 28.47 -23.06 15.45
N LEU A 178 27.34 -23.69 15.08
CA LEU A 178 26.09 -23.72 15.85
C LEU A 178 25.90 -25.07 16.57
#